data_AF-A0A9E7JNK4-F1
#
_entry.id   AF-A0A9E7JNK4-F1
#
_cell.length_a   1.000
_cell.length_b   1.000
_cell.length_c   1.000
_cell.angle_alpha   90.00
_cell.angle_beta   90.00
_cell.angle_gamma   90.00
#
_symmetry.space_group_name_H-M   'P 1'
#
loop_
_entity.id
_entity.type
_entity.pdbx_description
1 polymer ?
#
loop_
_entity_poly.entity_id
_entity_poly.type
_entity_poly.pdbx_seq_one_letter_code
_entity_poly.pdbx_strand_id
1 'polypeptide(L)'
;MGSSLAVLFGYDLAELGLSQATPITVYSFGGPRIGNLGFKERCEELGVKVLRVVNVNDPITKMPGVLLNEHLRAVAEKYELPCYAHVGVEVALDFFEMNNPVHVHDMEAYVRALKRPKEATNQGNSGTNLVSKARRFWRGQNFDAWQWQEAATHLGNLVKSLRAGRQIEPRVHRR
;
A
#
# COMPACT_ATOMS: atom_id res chain seq x y z
N MET A 1 12.72 -0.09 3.54
CA MET A 1 12.93 -1.29 2.69
C MET A 1 11.67 -2.12 2.49
N GLY A 2 10.98 -2.58 3.55
CA GLY A 2 9.79 -3.43 3.40
C GLY A 2 8.68 -2.85 2.51
N SER A 3 8.47 -1.54 2.55
CA SER A 3 7.52 -0.86 1.67
C SER A 3 7.85 -1.01 0.17
N SER A 4 9.13 -1.08 -0.20
CA SER A 4 9.54 -1.21 -1.60
C SER A 4 9.25 -2.61 -2.12
N LEU A 5 9.63 -3.61 -1.32
CA LEU A 5 9.37 -5.01 -1.61
C LEU A 5 7.87 -5.31 -1.69
N ALA A 6 7.06 -4.68 -0.85
CA ALA A 6 5.61 -4.87 -0.87
C ALA A 6 4.99 -4.43 -2.21
N VAL A 7 5.47 -3.35 -2.83
CA VAL A 7 4.98 -2.91 -4.14
C VAL A 7 5.47 -3.83 -5.25
N LEU A 8 6.75 -4.26 -5.21
CA LEU A 8 7.29 -5.23 -6.16
C LEU A 8 6.52 -6.56 -6.11
N PHE A 9 6.25 -7.09 -4.92
CA PHE A 9 5.42 -8.29 -4.79
C PHE A 9 3.98 -8.08 -5.23
N GLY A 10 3.40 -6.89 -4.99
CA GLY A 10 2.09 -6.55 -5.52
C GLY A 10 2.05 -6.59 -7.04
N TYR A 11 3.10 -6.09 -7.69
CA TYR A 11 3.29 -6.20 -9.13
C TYR A 11 3.46 -7.65 -9.59
N ASP A 12 4.37 -8.42 -8.97
CA ASP A 12 4.63 -9.81 -9.36
C ASP A 12 3.37 -10.68 -9.24
N LEU A 13 2.58 -10.52 -8.17
CA LEU A 13 1.32 -11.23 -7.98
C LEU A 13 0.28 -10.90 -9.06
N ALA A 14 0.29 -9.66 -9.56
CA ALA A 14 -0.62 -9.22 -10.60
C ALA A 14 -0.17 -9.69 -11.98
N GLU A 15 1.12 -9.55 -12.29
CA GLU A 15 1.73 -9.97 -13.55
C GLU A 15 1.66 -11.49 -13.74
N LEU A 16 1.87 -12.26 -12.67
CA LEU A 16 1.74 -13.72 -12.70
C LEU A 16 0.27 -14.19 -12.71
N GLY A 17 -0.71 -13.29 -12.64
CA GLY A 17 -2.14 -13.64 -12.66
C GLY A 17 -2.59 -14.46 -11.45
N LEU A 18 -1.83 -14.41 -10.34
CA LEU A 18 -2.11 -15.20 -9.13
C LEU A 18 -3.31 -14.67 -8.33
N SER A 19 -3.89 -13.55 -8.75
CA SER A 19 -4.95 -12.82 -8.08
C SER A 19 -6.24 -12.69 -8.92
N GLN A 20 -6.54 -13.70 -9.75
CA GLN A 20 -7.64 -13.76 -10.73
C GLN A 20 -8.84 -12.85 -10.47
N ALA A 21 -9.51 -13.01 -9.31
CA ALA A 21 -10.69 -12.23 -8.92
C ALA A 21 -10.50 -11.43 -7.62
N THR A 22 -9.29 -11.43 -7.05
CA THR A 22 -9.02 -10.79 -5.75
C THR A 22 -8.22 -9.52 -5.98
N PRO A 23 -8.74 -8.33 -5.61
CA PRO A 23 -8.00 -7.09 -5.84
C PRO A 23 -6.72 -7.06 -5.00
N ILE A 24 -5.59 -6.77 -5.64
CA ILE A 24 -4.30 -6.60 -4.97
C ILE A 24 -4.22 -5.17 -4.43
N THR A 25 -4.13 -5.05 -3.10
CA THR A 25 -3.94 -3.78 -2.42
C THR A 25 -2.68 -3.79 -1.57
N VAL A 26 -1.81 -2.79 -1.73
CA VAL A 26 -0.57 -2.63 -0.99
C VAL A 26 -0.66 -1.39 -0.09
N TYR A 27 -0.48 -1.58 1.21
CA TYR A 27 -0.32 -0.50 2.18
C TYR A 27 1.15 -0.33 2.51
N SER A 28 1.68 0.85 2.21
CA SER A 28 3.10 1.16 2.21
C SER A 28 3.37 2.29 3.22
N PHE A 29 4.43 2.17 4.01
CA PHE A 29 4.80 3.16 5.04
C PHE A 29 6.24 3.60 4.84
N GLY A 30 6.48 4.90 4.75
CA GLY A 30 7.83 5.47 4.62
C GLY A 30 8.59 5.03 3.37
N GLY A 31 7.93 4.42 2.38
CA GLY A 31 8.62 3.79 1.25
C GLY A 31 9.32 4.80 0.34
N PRO A 32 10.56 4.51 -0.12
CA PRO A 32 11.17 5.24 -1.23
C PRO A 32 10.46 4.91 -2.55
N ARG A 33 10.78 5.65 -3.61
CA ARG A 33 10.42 5.35 -5.00
C ARG A 33 11.14 4.07 -5.46
N ILE A 34 10.51 3.31 -6.36
CA ILE A 34 10.90 1.90 -6.57
C ILE A 34 10.89 1.48 -8.05
N GLY A 35 10.52 2.39 -8.96
CA GLY A 35 10.51 2.12 -10.39
C GLY A 35 10.40 3.41 -11.19
N ASN A 36 10.50 3.30 -12.51
CA ASN A 36 10.29 4.41 -13.43
C ASN A 36 8.80 4.63 -13.70
N LEU A 37 8.48 5.55 -14.62
CA LEU A 37 7.09 5.82 -15.00
C LEU A 37 6.42 4.59 -15.63
N GLY A 38 7.12 3.83 -16.48
CA GLY A 38 6.57 2.60 -17.07
C GLY A 38 6.18 1.55 -16.03
N PHE A 39 6.97 1.42 -14.95
CA PHE A 39 6.61 0.55 -13.83
C PHE A 39 5.31 1.01 -13.13
N LYS A 40 5.14 2.32 -12.94
CA LYS A 40 3.92 2.89 -12.38
C LYS A 40 2.71 2.62 -13.27
N GLU A 41 2.82 2.91 -14.56
CA GLU A 41 1.76 2.70 -15.54
C GLU A 41 1.35 1.22 -15.59
N ARG A 42 2.35 0.32 -15.61
CA ARG A 42 2.08 -1.12 -15.61
C ARG A 42 1.39 -1.62 -14.33
N CYS A 43 1.78 -1.11 -13.16
CA CYS A 43 1.08 -1.38 -11.90
C CYS A 43 -0.39 -0.92 -11.97
N GLU A 44 -0.66 0.25 -12.53
CA GLU A 44 -2.02 0.80 -12.66
C GLU A 44 -2.87 0.00 -13.65
N GLU A 45 -2.30 -0.44 -14.78
CA GLU A 45 -2.95 -1.28 -15.79
C GLU A 45 -3.28 -2.68 -15.26
N LEU A 46 -2.38 -3.27 -14.45
CA LEU A 46 -2.61 -4.55 -13.77
C LEU A 46 -3.61 -4.44 -12.60
N GLY A 47 -4.10 -3.22 -12.30
CA GLY A 47 -5.07 -3.00 -11.24
C GLY A 47 -4.47 -3.09 -9.83
N VAL A 48 -3.15 -3.00 -9.67
CA VAL A 48 -2.49 -2.98 -8.36
C VAL A 48 -2.76 -1.65 -7.67
N LYS A 49 -3.38 -1.71 -6.49
CA LYS A 49 -3.77 -0.51 -5.76
C LYS A 49 -2.82 -0.25 -4.62
N VAL A 50 -2.07 0.85 -4.69
CA VAL A 50 -1.09 1.19 -3.66
C VAL A 50 -1.56 2.41 -2.86
N LEU A 51 -1.60 2.29 -1.53
CA LEU A 51 -1.75 3.41 -0.60
C LEU A 51 -0.43 3.64 0.12
N ARG A 52 0.17 4.79 -0.12
CA ARG A 52 1.44 5.21 0.48
C ARG A 52 1.17 6.16 1.63
N VAL A 53 1.55 5.77 2.83
CA VAL A 53 1.58 6.62 4.01
C VAL A 53 3.00 7.18 4.13
N VAL A 54 3.13 8.50 4.00
CA VAL A 54 4.43 9.20 4.03
C VAL A 54 4.44 10.24 5.13
N ASN A 55 5.61 10.46 5.74
CA ASN A 55 5.82 11.61 6.61
C ASN A 55 6.52 12.71 5.78
N VAL A 56 5.99 13.93 5.83
CA VAL A 56 6.57 15.09 5.11
C VAL A 56 8.03 15.34 5.49
N ASN A 57 8.37 15.02 6.73
CA ASN A 57 9.70 15.21 7.32
C ASN A 57 10.64 14.00 7.14
N ASP A 58 10.17 12.92 6.51
CA ASP A 58 10.97 11.71 6.29
C ASP A 58 11.76 11.81 4.97
N PRO A 59 13.11 11.87 5.02
CA PRO A 59 13.93 11.99 3.83
C PRO A 59 13.92 10.74 2.95
N ILE A 60 13.63 9.56 3.51
CA ILE A 60 13.66 8.29 2.78
C ILE A 60 12.53 8.22 1.76
N THR A 61 11.37 8.83 2.06
CA THR A 61 10.23 8.89 1.13
C THR A 61 10.53 9.66 -0.16
N LYS A 62 11.57 10.52 -0.15
CA LYS A 62 11.99 11.37 -1.27
C LYS A 62 13.09 10.74 -2.12
N MET A 63 13.55 9.54 -1.75
CA MET A 63 14.61 8.80 -2.45
C MET A 63 14.02 7.82 -3.46
N PRO A 64 14.75 7.43 -4.52
CA PRO A 64 15.98 8.05 -5.02
C PRO A 64 15.65 9.37 -5.75
N GLY A 65 16.55 10.35 -5.64
CA GLY A 65 16.48 11.57 -6.46
C GLY A 65 15.92 12.80 -5.75
N VAL A 66 16.69 13.35 -4.82
CA VAL A 66 16.50 14.70 -4.26
C VAL A 66 16.50 15.80 -5.36
N LEU A 67 16.91 15.49 -6.60
CA LEU A 67 17.08 16.46 -7.70
C LEU A 67 16.14 16.29 -8.91
N LEU A 68 15.47 15.14 -9.12
CA LEU A 68 14.60 14.91 -10.28
C LEU A 68 13.26 14.34 -9.82
N ASN A 69 12.38 15.26 -9.41
CA ASN A 69 11.03 14.96 -8.95
C ASN A 69 10.07 14.81 -10.14
N GLU A 70 8.90 14.20 -9.94
CA GLU A 70 7.83 14.02 -10.95
C GLU A 70 7.36 15.35 -11.57
N HIS A 71 7.60 16.47 -10.89
CA HIS A 71 7.35 17.83 -11.40
C HIS A 71 8.30 18.26 -12.53
N LEU A 72 9.43 17.56 -12.70
CA LEU A 72 10.39 17.77 -13.78
C LEU A 72 10.25 16.72 -14.88
N ARG A 73 9.06 16.11 -15.02
CA ARG A 73 8.76 15.12 -16.06
C ARG A 73 9.22 15.56 -17.45
N ALA A 74 8.92 16.79 -17.84
CA ALA A 74 9.31 17.34 -19.14
C ALA A 74 10.83 17.48 -19.33
N VAL A 75 11.58 17.67 -18.24
CA VAL A 75 13.05 17.74 -18.27
C VAL A 75 13.64 16.33 -18.27
N ALA A 76 13.10 15.43 -17.45
CA ALA A 76 13.54 14.05 -17.40
C ALA A 76 13.32 13.32 -18.73
N GLU A 77 12.16 13.53 -19.38
CA GLU A 77 11.87 12.99 -20.73
C GLU A 77 12.77 13.59 -21.80
N LYS A 78 13.06 14.90 -21.72
CA LYS A 78 13.93 15.60 -22.69
C LYS A 78 15.40 15.18 -22.62
N TYR A 79 15.87 14.75 -21.45
CA TYR A 79 17.28 14.39 -21.21
C TYR A 79 17.47 12.91 -20.86
N GLU A 80 16.45 12.07 -21.07
CA GLU A 80 16.45 10.62 -20.76
C GLU A 80 16.97 10.29 -19.34
N LEU A 81 16.70 11.16 -18.37
CA LEU A 81 17.24 10.99 -17.03
C LEU A 81 16.48 9.86 -16.30
N PRO A 82 17.17 8.99 -15.55
CA PRO A 82 16.52 7.94 -14.77
C PRO A 82 15.66 8.57 -13.69
N CYS A 83 14.37 8.73 -13.97
CA CYS A 83 13.39 9.27 -13.04
C CYS A 83 12.66 8.12 -12.34
N TYR A 84 12.71 8.13 -11.02
CA TYR A 84 11.92 7.23 -10.21
C TYR A 84 10.57 7.87 -9.92
N ALA A 85 9.51 7.09 -10.05
CA ALA A 85 8.13 7.50 -9.81
C ALA A 85 7.56 6.76 -8.60
N HIS A 86 6.63 7.42 -7.91
CA HIS A 86 5.83 6.79 -6.88
C HIS A 86 4.59 6.12 -7.48
N VAL A 87 4.24 4.93 -6.97
CA VAL A 87 3.06 4.17 -7.38
C VAL A 87 1.90 4.44 -6.42
N GLY A 88 0.71 4.71 -6.96
CA GLY A 88 -0.54 4.82 -6.21
C GLY A 88 -0.79 6.17 -5.51
N VAL A 89 -1.64 6.15 -4.48
CA VAL A 89 -2.13 7.34 -3.80
C VAL A 89 -1.35 7.64 -2.54
N GLU A 90 -0.95 8.90 -2.35
CA GLU A 90 -0.19 9.35 -1.20
C GLU A 90 -1.05 10.00 -0.11
N VAL A 91 -0.91 9.51 1.11
CA VAL A 91 -1.44 10.01 2.37
C VAL A 91 -0.27 10.60 3.16
N ALA A 92 -0.18 11.93 3.17
CA ALA A 92 0.93 12.65 3.78
C ALA A 92 0.60 13.03 5.23
N LEU A 93 1.31 12.42 6.17
CA LEU A 93 1.29 12.73 7.58
C LEU A 93 2.33 13.82 7.87
N ASP A 94 1.97 14.71 8.78
CA ASP A 94 2.85 15.77 9.26
C ASP A 94 3.06 15.60 10.76
N PHE A 95 4.07 14.80 11.09
CA PHE A 95 4.58 14.64 12.44
C PHE A 95 6.09 14.86 12.46
N PHE A 96 6.53 15.66 13.42
CA PHE A 96 7.93 15.91 13.72
C PHE A 96 8.09 15.83 15.22
N GLU A 97 8.72 14.77 15.72
CA GLU A 97 9.11 14.69 17.12
C GLU A 97 10.55 15.19 17.25
N MET A 98 10.67 16.43 17.72
CA MET A 98 11.93 17.20 17.78
C MET A 98 13.02 16.56 18.65
N ASN A 99 12.67 15.52 19.43
CA ASN A 99 13.58 14.90 20.39
C ASN A 99 14.48 13.80 19.78
N ASN A 100 14.20 13.29 18.56
CA ASN A 100 15.12 12.37 17.89
C ASN A 100 14.82 12.23 16.37
N PRO A 101 15.72 12.66 15.47
CA PRO A 101 15.53 12.64 14.01
C PRO A 101 15.44 11.24 13.40
N VAL A 102 15.75 10.17 14.15
CA VAL A 102 15.58 8.78 13.70
C VAL A 102 14.10 8.35 13.70
N HIS A 103 13.24 8.98 14.51
CA HIS A 103 11.82 8.61 14.62
C HIS A 103 10.96 9.01 13.44
N VAL A 104 11.42 9.92 12.57
CA VAL A 104 10.62 10.34 11.40
C VAL A 104 10.42 9.19 10.41
N HIS A 105 11.25 8.15 10.49
CA HIS A 105 11.16 6.91 9.71
C HIS A 105 10.84 5.68 10.58
N ASP A 106 10.28 5.87 11.78
CA ASP A 106 9.85 4.76 12.64
C ASP A 106 8.40 4.37 12.37
N MET A 107 8.17 3.08 12.10
CA MET A 107 6.84 2.53 11.81
C MET A 107 5.86 2.75 12.97
N GLU A 108 6.33 2.71 14.22
CA GLU A 108 5.47 2.97 15.38
C GLU A 108 4.97 4.42 15.38
N ALA A 109 5.83 5.39 15.03
CA ALA A 109 5.45 6.78 14.86
C ALA A 109 4.39 6.97 13.76
N TYR A 110 4.53 6.27 12.62
CA TYR A 110 3.51 6.27 11.56
C TYR A 110 2.16 5.74 12.05
N VAL A 111 2.13 4.61 12.76
CA VAL A 111 0.89 4.02 13.29
C VAL A 111 0.28 4.92 14.36
N ARG A 112 1.09 5.51 15.24
CA ARG A 112 0.63 6.45 16.27
C ARG A 112 0.01 7.70 15.64
N ALA A 113 0.63 8.26 14.61
CA ALA A 113 0.11 9.41 13.87
C ALA A 113 -1.21 9.09 13.14
N LEU A 114 -1.40 7.87 12.65
CA LEU A 114 -2.69 7.44 12.07
C LEU A 114 -3.78 7.26 13.13
N LYS A 115 -3.43 6.72 14.31
CA LYS A 115 -4.38 6.51 15.42
C LYS A 115 -4.85 7.80 16.07
N ARG A 116 -4.05 8.86 15.99
CA ARG A 116 -4.38 10.19 16.49
C ARG A 116 -4.69 11.11 15.32
N PRO A 117 -5.91 11.09 14.77
CA PRO A 117 -6.34 12.21 13.93
C PRO A 117 -6.17 13.46 14.80
N LYS A 118 -5.27 14.38 14.42
CA LYS A 118 -4.98 15.60 15.20
C LYS A 118 -6.30 16.18 15.70
N GLU A 119 -6.54 16.12 17.02
CA GLU A 119 -7.52 16.99 17.66
C GLU A 119 -7.10 18.42 17.31
N ALA A 120 -8.06 19.21 16.86
CA ALA A 120 -7.84 20.48 16.20
C ALA A 120 -7.02 21.46 17.04
N THR A 121 -5.71 21.46 16.88
CA THR A 121 -4.90 22.64 17.12
C THR A 121 -4.99 23.49 15.87
N ASN A 122 -5.46 24.73 16.02
CA ASN A 122 -5.78 25.72 14.98
C ASN A 122 -4.67 25.98 13.95
N GLN A 123 -4.42 25.04 13.05
CA GLN A 123 -3.77 25.24 11.76
C GLN A 123 -4.55 24.44 10.71
N GLY A 124 -5.54 25.13 10.13
CA GLY A 124 -6.47 24.59 9.16
C GLY A 124 -5.77 24.03 7.91
N ASN A 125 -6.22 22.85 7.48
CA ASN A 125 -6.09 22.20 6.17
C ASN A 125 -5.50 20.78 6.16
N SER A 126 -4.87 20.29 7.23
CA SER A 126 -4.17 18.99 7.16
C SER A 126 -5.10 17.77 7.33
N GLY A 127 -5.96 17.77 8.36
CA GLY A 127 -6.85 16.63 8.65
C GLY A 127 -7.94 16.39 7.59
N THR A 128 -8.47 17.46 6.99
CA THR A 128 -9.47 17.39 5.90
C THR A 128 -8.87 16.82 4.61
N ASN A 129 -7.59 17.07 4.36
CA ASN A 129 -6.84 16.55 3.21
C ASN A 129 -6.59 15.03 3.33
N LEU A 130 -6.29 14.53 4.53
CA LEU A 130 -6.11 13.10 4.79
C LEU A 130 -7.38 12.28 4.53
N VAL A 131 -8.51 12.69 5.12
CA VAL A 131 -9.79 11.98 4.97
C VAL A 131 -10.28 12.01 3.52
N SER A 132 -10.12 13.13 2.82
CA SER A 132 -10.50 13.26 1.40
C SER A 132 -9.59 12.44 0.47
N LYS A 133 -8.28 12.39 0.73
CA LYS A 133 -7.33 11.51 0.02
C LYS A 133 -7.63 10.03 0.26
N ALA A 134 -7.88 9.64 1.50
CA ALA A 134 -8.33 8.29 1.83
C ALA A 134 -9.64 7.99 1.09
N ARG A 135 -10.64 8.87 1.15
CA ARG A 135 -11.91 8.70 0.44
C ARG A 135 -11.73 8.59 -1.07
N ARG A 136 -10.80 9.34 -1.67
CA ARG A 136 -10.44 9.22 -3.10
C ARG A 136 -9.80 7.88 -3.41
N PHE A 137 -8.88 7.40 -2.56
CA PHE A 137 -8.32 6.07 -2.66
C PHE A 137 -9.42 5.02 -2.65
N TRP A 138 -10.27 5.02 -1.62
CA TRP A 138 -11.40 4.09 -1.46
C TRP A 138 -12.41 4.14 -2.61
N ARG A 139 -12.75 5.32 -3.15
CA ARG A 139 -13.61 5.42 -4.34
C ARG A 139 -12.96 4.87 -5.60
N GLY A 140 -11.66 5.09 -5.78
CA GLY A 140 -10.89 4.56 -6.90
C GLY A 140 -10.60 3.06 -6.81
N GLN A 141 -10.95 2.42 -5.69
CA GLN A 141 -10.88 0.96 -5.55
C GLN A 141 -12.08 0.24 -6.15
N ASN A 142 -13.20 0.93 -6.42
CA ASN A 142 -14.51 0.35 -6.74
C ASN A 142 -14.62 -1.10 -6.26
N PHE A 143 -14.52 -1.28 -4.93
CA PHE A 143 -14.69 -2.58 -4.33
C PHE A 143 -16.14 -2.97 -4.57
N ASP A 144 -16.39 -3.78 -5.60
CA ASP A 144 -17.66 -4.48 -5.71
C ASP A 144 -17.75 -5.34 -4.46
N ALA A 145 -18.44 -4.82 -3.44
CA ALA A 145 -18.66 -5.48 -2.16
C ALA A 145 -19.23 -6.91 -2.34
N TRP A 146 -19.87 -7.12 -3.50
CA TRP A 146 -20.34 -8.39 -4.01
C TRP A 146 -19.23 -9.44 -4.21
N GLN A 147 -18.08 -9.08 -4.82
CA GLN A 147 -17.00 -10.03 -5.10
C GLN A 147 -16.28 -10.53 -3.85
N TRP A 148 -16.18 -9.69 -2.81
CA TRP A 148 -15.61 -10.10 -1.52
C TRP A 148 -16.52 -11.05 -0.75
N GLN A 149 -17.83 -10.92 -0.88
CA GLN A 149 -18.78 -11.82 -0.25
C GLN A 149 -18.70 -13.22 -0.89
N GLU A 150 -18.57 -13.30 -2.21
CA GLU A 150 -18.32 -14.56 -2.92
C GLU A 150 -16.95 -15.16 -2.54
N ALA A 151 -15.86 -14.39 -2.58
CA ALA A 151 -14.53 -14.87 -2.21
C ALA A 151 -14.45 -15.37 -0.77
N ALA A 152 -15.08 -14.68 0.18
CA ALA A 152 -15.18 -15.10 1.57
C ALA A 152 -16.02 -16.38 1.73
N THR A 153 -17.07 -16.54 0.91
CA THR A 153 -17.92 -17.74 0.90
C THR A 153 -17.16 -18.95 0.34
N HIS A 154 -16.38 -18.76 -0.74
CA HIS A 154 -15.53 -19.80 -1.31
C HIS A 154 -14.42 -20.25 -0.35
N LEU A 155 -13.75 -19.31 0.31
CA LEU A 155 -12.77 -19.61 1.38
C LEU A 155 -13.42 -20.34 2.56
N GLY A 156 -14.61 -19.90 2.99
CA GLY A 156 -15.37 -20.55 4.05
C GLY A 156 -15.75 -21.99 3.71
N ASN A 157 -16.14 -22.26 2.47
CA ASN A 157 -16.46 -23.60 1.98
C ASN A 157 -15.21 -24.48 1.84
N LEU A 158 -14.09 -23.92 1.41
CA LEU A 158 -12.79 -24.64 1.36
C LEU A 158 -12.34 -25.07 2.75
N VAL A 159 -12.40 -24.18 3.74
CA VAL A 159 -12.03 -24.48 5.14
C VAL A 159 -12.98 -25.52 5.74
N LYS A 160 -14.28 -25.44 5.43
CA LYS A 160 -15.27 -26.47 5.85
C LYS A 160 -14.97 -27.83 5.23
N SER A 161 -14.60 -27.89 3.94
CA SER A 161 -14.20 -29.13 3.25
C SER A 161 -12.93 -29.74 3.86
N LEU A 162 -11.94 -28.91 4.18
CA LEU A 162 -10.70 -29.34 4.86
C LEU A 162 -10.93 -29.77 6.32
N ARG A 163 -12.01 -29.32 6.96
CA ARG A 163 -12.47 -29.79 8.27
C ARG A 163 -13.27 -31.10 8.16
N ALA A 164 -14.11 -31.23 7.14
CA ALA A 164 -14.89 -32.45 6.89
C ALA A 164 -14.01 -33.64 6.47
N GLY A 165 -12.93 -33.40 5.71
CA GLY A 165 -11.95 -34.43 5.35
C GLY A 165 -11.01 -34.86 6.50
N ARG A 166 -11.12 -34.25 7.69
CA ARG A 166 -10.27 -34.57 8.86
C ARG A 166 -10.95 -35.49 9.88
N GLN A 167 -12.11 -36.06 9.56
CA GLN A 167 -12.77 -37.07 10.38
C GLN A 167 -12.28 -38.46 9.95
N ILE A 168 -11.08 -38.82 10.39
CA ILE A 168 -10.51 -40.16 10.20
C ILE A 168 -11.22 -41.09 11.19
N GLU A 169 -11.91 -42.13 10.70
CA GLU A 169 -12.54 -43.14 11.56
C GLU A 169 -11.50 -43.81 12.48
N PRO A 170 -11.78 -43.99 13.78
CA PRO A 170 -10.89 -44.72 14.66
C PRO A 170 -10.89 -46.20 14.28
N ARG A 171 -9.76 -46.66 13.75
CA ARG A 171 -9.50 -48.07 13.46
C ARG A 171 -9.39 -48.85 14.77
N VAL A 172 -10.49 -49.47 15.20
CA VAL A 172 -10.53 -50.34 16.38
C VAL A 172 -9.70 -51.59 16.10
N HIS A 173 -8.53 -51.72 16.73
CA HIS A 173 -7.81 -52.99 16.83
C HIS A 173 -8.42 -53.80 17.97
N ARG A 174 -9.18 -54.86 17.64
CA ARG A 174 -9.48 -55.96 18.56
C ARG A 174 -8.22 -56.82 18.69
N ARG A 175 -7.77 -57.04 19.93
CA ARG A 175 -6.97 -58.21 20.30
C ARG A 175 -7.90 -59.38 20.55
#